data_AF-H0GCW5-F1
#
_entry.id   AF-H0GCW5-F1
#
_cell.length_a   1.000
_cell.length_b   1.000
_cell.length_c   1.000
_cell.angle_alpha   90.00
_cell.angle_beta   90.00
_cell.angle_gamma   90.00
#
_symmetry.space_group_name_H-M   'P 1'
#
loop_
_entity.id
_entity.type
_entity.pdbx_description
1 polymer ?
#
loop_
_entity_poly.entity_id
_entity_poly.type
_entity_poly.pdbx_seq_one_letter_code
_entity_poly.pdbx_strand_id
1 'polypeptide(L)'
;MSEKETNYVENLLTQLENELNEDNLPEDINTLLRKCSLNLVTVVSLPDMDVKPLLATIKRFLTSNVSYDSLNYDYLLDVVDKLVPMADFDDVLEVYSAEDLVKALRSEIDPLKVAACRVIENSQPKGLFATSNIIDILLDILFDEKVENDKLITAIEKALERLSTDELIRRRLFDNNLPYLVSVKGRMETVSFVRLIDFLTIEFQFISGPEFKDIIFCFTKEEILKSVEDILVFIELVNYYTKFLLEIRNQDKYWALRHVKKILPVFAQLFEDTENYPDVRAFSTNCLLQLFAEVSRIEEDEYSLFKTMDKDSLKIGSEAKLITEWLELINPQYLVKYHKDVVENYFHVSGYSIGMLRNLSADEECFNAIRNKFSAEIVLRLPYLEQMQVVETLTRYEYTSKFLLNEMPKVMGSLIGDGSAGAIIDLETVHYRNSALRNLLDKGEEKLSVWYEPLLREYSKAVNGKNYSTGSETKIADDYVA
;
A
#
# COMPACT_ATOMS: atom_id res chain seq x y z
N MET A 1 33.13 41.94 3.97
CA MET A 1 33.26 40.67 4.72
C MET A 1 31.90 40.37 5.29
N SER A 2 31.08 39.60 4.58
CA SER A 2 29.80 39.13 5.11
C SER A 2 30.08 37.93 6.00
N GLU A 3 29.65 38.01 7.25
CA GLU A 3 29.55 36.85 8.13
C GLU A 3 28.67 35.81 7.43
N LYS A 4 29.25 34.65 7.09
CA LYS A 4 28.45 33.48 6.70
C LYS A 4 27.64 33.13 7.95
N GLU A 5 26.32 33.25 7.88
CA GLU A 5 25.43 32.65 8.87
C GLU A 5 25.70 31.14 8.87
N THR A 6 26.45 30.65 9.86
CA THR A 6 26.70 29.23 10.03
C THR A 6 25.36 28.54 10.28
N ASN A 7 25.01 27.57 9.44
CA ASN A 7 23.69 26.94 9.47
C ASN A 7 23.51 26.19 10.80
N TYR A 8 22.38 26.39 11.48
CA TYR A 8 22.09 25.76 12.78
C TYR A 8 22.29 24.23 12.76
N VAL A 9 21.94 23.58 11.64
CA VAL A 9 22.11 22.12 11.48
C VAL A 9 23.58 21.73 11.35
N GLU A 10 24.39 22.52 10.65
CA GLU A 10 25.84 22.31 10.54
C GLU A 10 26.51 22.36 11.93
N ASN A 11 26.18 23.37 12.73
CA ASN A 11 26.70 23.48 14.09
C ASN A 11 26.30 22.29 14.96
N LEU A 12 25.09 21.77 14.78
CA LEU A 12 24.58 20.63 15.53
C LEU A 12 25.32 19.33 15.16
N LEU A 13 25.60 19.12 13.87
CA LEU A 13 26.36 17.96 13.39
C LEU A 13 27.83 18.03 13.81
N THR A 14 28.44 19.22 13.76
CA THR A 14 29.81 19.45 14.26
C THR A 14 29.90 19.23 15.76
N GLN A 15 28.89 19.66 16.53
CA GLN A 15 28.81 19.36 17.96
C GLN A 15 28.76 17.85 18.21
N LEU A 16 27.92 17.14 17.47
CA LEU A 16 27.81 15.68 17.57
C LEU A 16 29.13 14.98 17.24
N GLU A 17 29.82 15.40 16.17
CA GLU A 17 31.12 14.86 15.81
C GLU A 17 32.15 15.04 16.94
N ASN A 18 32.20 16.23 17.54
CA ASN A 18 33.14 16.52 18.63
C ASN A 18 32.85 15.65 19.86
N GLU A 19 31.59 15.57 20.29
CA GLU A 19 31.18 14.76 21.46
C GLU A 19 31.43 13.27 21.24
N LEU A 20 31.25 12.76 20.02
CA LEU A 20 31.58 11.38 19.68
C LEU A 20 33.11 11.13 19.66
N ASN A 21 33.94 12.16 19.46
CA ASN A 21 35.39 12.02 19.45
C ASN A 21 36.04 12.21 20.83
N GLU A 22 35.27 12.53 21.87
CA GLU A 22 35.78 12.59 23.24
C GLU A 22 36.14 11.21 23.80
N ASP A 23 37.04 11.19 24.79
CA ASP A 23 37.50 9.94 25.43
C ASP A 23 36.35 9.18 26.12
N ASN A 24 35.34 9.90 26.63
CA ASN A 24 34.14 9.35 27.22
C ASN A 24 32.91 10.04 26.63
N LEU A 25 31.88 9.28 26.30
CA LEU A 25 30.63 9.83 25.79
C LEU A 25 29.90 10.64 26.88
N PRO A 26 29.42 11.85 26.58
CA PRO A 26 28.66 12.64 27.53
C PRO A 26 27.26 12.04 27.78
N GLU A 27 26.66 12.36 28.92
CA GLU A 27 25.35 11.81 29.34
C GLU A 27 24.20 12.24 28.39
N ASP A 28 24.33 13.38 27.72
CA ASP A 28 23.32 13.95 26.84
C ASP A 28 23.44 13.53 25.36
N ILE A 29 24.39 12.64 25.02
CA ILE A 29 24.63 12.20 23.63
C ILE A 29 23.37 11.68 22.94
N ASN A 30 22.51 10.94 23.66
CA ASN A 30 21.25 10.43 23.10
C ASN A 30 20.25 11.55 22.81
N THR A 31 20.25 12.60 23.62
CA THR A 31 19.41 13.79 23.40
C THR A 31 19.92 14.55 22.19
N LEU A 32 21.25 14.67 22.05
CA LEU A 32 21.87 15.29 20.89
C LEU A 32 21.57 14.50 19.60
N LEU A 33 21.72 13.17 19.59
CA LEU A 33 21.39 12.31 18.45
C LEU A 33 19.93 12.48 18.01
N ARG A 34 18.97 12.45 18.95
CA ARG A 34 17.55 12.68 18.65
C ARG A 34 17.31 14.08 18.07
N LYS A 35 18.00 15.09 18.60
CA LYS A 35 17.92 16.46 18.10
C LYS A 35 18.48 16.56 16.68
N CYS A 36 19.60 15.91 16.39
CA CYS A 36 20.17 15.81 15.03
C CYS A 36 19.16 15.17 14.08
N SER A 37 18.62 14.01 14.43
CA SER A 37 17.60 13.32 13.64
C SER A 37 16.39 14.20 13.33
N LEU A 38 15.83 14.89 14.34
CA LEU A 38 14.66 15.75 14.15
C LEU A 38 14.96 16.91 13.20
N ASN A 39 16.13 17.53 13.31
CA ASN A 39 16.51 18.64 12.44
C ASN A 39 16.79 18.16 11.01
N LEU A 40 17.43 17.00 10.84
CA LEU A 40 17.65 16.41 9.52
C LEU A 40 16.33 16.09 8.81
N VAL A 41 15.27 15.68 9.51
CA VAL A 41 13.93 15.49 8.89
C VAL A 41 13.38 16.79 8.30
N THR A 42 13.67 17.94 8.91
CA THR A 42 13.09 19.24 8.51
C THR A 42 13.83 19.93 7.38
N VAL A 43 15.08 19.56 7.12
CA VAL A 43 15.94 20.24 6.14
C VAL A 43 16.01 19.43 4.85
N VAL A 44 15.83 20.11 3.71
CA VAL A 44 15.72 19.48 2.38
C VAL A 44 17.09 19.07 1.82
N SER A 45 18.16 19.77 2.19
CA SER A 45 19.53 19.50 1.74
C SER A 45 20.53 19.96 2.79
N LEU A 46 21.63 19.23 2.93
CA LEU A 46 22.70 19.65 3.84
C LEU A 46 23.28 21.02 3.43
N PRO A 47 23.68 21.86 4.39
CA PRO A 47 24.56 22.99 4.12
C PRO A 47 25.89 22.53 3.51
N ASP A 48 26.62 23.43 2.82
CA ASP A 48 27.97 23.19 2.28
C ASP A 48 28.97 22.81 3.39
N MET A 49 28.91 21.58 3.87
CA MET A 49 29.79 21.01 4.89
C MET A 49 30.30 19.64 4.47
N ASP A 50 31.53 19.32 4.85
CA ASP A 50 32.09 17.98 4.68
C ASP A 50 31.56 17.07 5.79
N VAL A 51 30.73 16.09 5.42
CA VAL A 51 30.14 15.12 6.36
C VAL A 51 31.01 13.89 6.59
N LYS A 52 32.12 13.74 5.85
CA LYS A 52 33.03 12.58 5.98
C LYS A 52 33.56 12.40 7.39
N PRO A 53 33.97 13.44 8.15
CA PRO A 53 34.49 13.27 9.50
C PRO A 53 33.45 12.67 10.47
N LEU A 54 32.20 13.13 10.41
CA LEU A 54 31.11 12.58 11.20
C LEU A 54 30.78 11.14 10.79
N LEU A 55 30.64 10.86 9.48
CA LEU A 55 30.38 9.50 8.99
C LEU A 55 31.50 8.52 9.36
N ALA A 56 32.76 8.94 9.28
CA ALA A 56 33.92 8.13 9.67
C ALA A 56 33.95 7.88 11.19
N THR A 57 33.58 8.87 11.98
CA THR A 57 33.43 8.73 13.44
C THR A 57 32.34 7.71 13.76
N ILE A 58 31.16 7.84 13.15
CA ILE A 58 30.05 6.88 13.32
C ILE A 58 30.48 5.47 12.89
N LYS A 59 31.15 5.33 11.73
CA LYS A 59 31.71 4.04 11.27
C LYS A 59 32.61 3.42 12.34
N ARG A 60 33.51 4.22 12.94
CA ARG A 60 34.42 3.75 14.00
C ARG A 60 33.64 3.20 15.20
N PHE A 61 32.59 3.89 15.66
CA PHE A 61 31.73 3.40 16.74
C PHE A 61 31.03 2.09 16.38
N LEU A 62 30.50 1.98 15.16
CA LEU A 62 29.78 0.78 14.71
C LEU A 62 30.71 -0.41 14.46
N THR A 63 31.96 -0.17 14.07
CA THR A 63 32.98 -1.23 13.90
C THR A 63 33.65 -1.65 15.21
N SER A 64 33.46 -0.88 16.28
CA SER A 64 34.05 -1.18 17.58
C SER A 64 33.35 -2.38 18.21
N ASN A 65 34.13 -3.30 18.78
CA ASN A 65 33.58 -4.38 19.60
C ASN A 65 33.15 -3.91 21.00
N VAL A 66 33.32 -2.62 21.31
CA VAL A 66 32.92 -2.01 22.57
C VAL A 66 31.48 -1.55 22.46
N SER A 67 30.60 -2.19 23.22
CA SER A 67 29.22 -1.72 23.44
C SER A 67 29.24 -0.65 24.53
N TYR A 68 28.79 0.56 24.21
CA TYR A 68 28.65 1.64 25.18
C TYR A 68 27.24 1.64 25.78
N ASP A 69 27.12 1.38 27.09
CA ASP A 69 25.83 1.36 27.79
C ASP A 69 25.07 2.70 27.72
N SER A 70 25.81 3.81 27.63
CA SER A 70 25.24 5.15 27.53
C SER A 70 24.76 5.52 26.12
N LEU A 71 25.17 4.78 25.07
CA LEU A 71 24.85 5.10 23.69
C LEU A 71 23.70 4.25 23.16
N ASN A 72 22.63 4.90 22.72
CA ASN A 72 21.58 4.20 22.01
C ASN A 72 21.93 4.12 20.51
N TYR A 73 22.34 2.93 20.07
CA TYR A 73 22.71 2.66 18.68
C TYR A 73 21.56 2.87 17.69
N ASP A 74 20.30 2.77 18.12
CA ASP A 74 19.17 3.09 17.23
C ASP A 74 19.15 4.58 16.87
N TYR A 75 19.47 5.47 17.81
CA TYR A 75 19.53 6.91 17.52
C TYR A 75 20.73 7.25 16.65
N LEU A 76 21.84 6.54 16.81
CA LEU A 76 23.00 6.67 15.94
C LEU A 76 22.65 6.25 14.50
N LEU A 77 21.98 5.11 14.33
CA LEU A 77 21.53 4.63 13.02
C LEU A 77 20.46 5.52 12.39
N ASP A 78 19.59 6.10 13.21
CA ASP A 78 18.56 7.04 12.73
C ASP A 78 19.17 8.33 12.16
N VAL A 79 20.32 8.77 12.69
CA VAL A 79 21.13 9.84 12.10
C VAL A 79 21.75 9.37 10.79
N VAL A 80 22.33 8.16 10.73
CA VAL A 80 22.91 7.61 9.48
C VAL A 80 21.88 7.51 8.36
N ASP A 81 20.69 6.97 8.66
CA ASP A 81 19.57 6.82 7.72
C ASP A 81 19.12 8.15 7.09
N LYS A 82 19.26 9.26 7.84
CA LYS A 82 18.91 10.61 7.37
C LYS A 82 20.09 11.33 6.71
N LEU A 83 21.31 11.09 7.18
CA LEU A 83 22.50 11.79 6.73
C LEU A 83 22.99 11.25 5.38
N VAL A 84 23.00 9.92 5.19
CA VAL A 84 23.50 9.29 3.97
C VAL A 84 22.75 9.74 2.70
N PRO A 85 21.40 9.81 2.66
CA PRO A 85 20.69 10.29 1.49
C PRO A 85 20.91 11.77 1.16
N MET A 86 21.35 12.58 2.12
CA MET A 86 21.57 14.02 1.94
C MET A 86 23.01 14.35 1.51
N ALA A 87 23.94 13.43 1.74
CA ALA A 87 25.36 13.59 1.42
C ALA A 87 25.64 13.31 -0.06
N ASP A 88 26.74 13.86 -0.58
CA ASP A 88 27.27 13.39 -1.86
C ASP A 88 27.72 11.93 -1.70
N PHE A 89 27.28 11.07 -2.61
CA PHE A 89 27.52 9.64 -2.50
C PHE A 89 29.01 9.30 -2.70
N ASP A 90 29.75 10.10 -3.47
CA ASP A 90 31.20 9.95 -3.62
C ASP A 90 31.93 10.14 -2.26
N ASP A 91 31.50 11.12 -1.46
CA ASP A 91 32.02 11.33 -0.10
C ASP A 91 31.65 10.18 0.85
N VAL A 92 30.44 9.63 0.71
CA VAL A 92 30.02 8.44 1.47
C VAL A 92 30.89 7.23 1.11
N LEU A 93 31.22 7.03 -0.17
CA LEU A 93 32.08 5.94 -0.65
C LEU A 93 33.53 6.06 -0.17
N GLU A 94 34.06 7.27 0.02
CA GLU A 94 35.37 7.48 0.63
C GLU A 94 35.42 6.91 2.06
N VAL A 95 34.31 7.01 2.80
CA VAL A 95 34.19 6.46 4.16
C VAL A 95 33.79 4.98 4.15
N TYR A 96 32.84 4.58 3.31
CA TYR A 96 32.31 3.22 3.19
C TYR A 96 32.62 2.64 1.81
N SER A 97 33.86 2.21 1.61
CA SER A 97 34.28 1.51 0.40
C SER A 97 33.49 0.21 0.16
N ALA A 98 33.47 -0.29 -1.07
CA ALA A 98 32.81 -1.54 -1.42
C ALA A 98 33.32 -2.73 -0.56
N GLU A 99 34.62 -2.80 -0.31
CA GLU A 99 35.23 -3.81 0.56
C GLU A 99 34.80 -3.67 2.01
N ASP A 100 34.61 -2.45 2.51
CA ASP A 100 34.14 -2.22 3.87
C ASP A 100 32.66 -2.59 4.04
N LEU A 101 31.83 -2.36 3.02
CA LEU A 101 30.44 -2.84 3.00
C LEU A 101 30.39 -4.37 3.05
N VAL A 102 31.24 -5.06 2.27
CA VAL A 102 31.36 -6.52 2.33
C VAL A 102 31.78 -7.01 3.71
N LYS A 103 32.76 -6.36 4.35
CA LYS A 103 33.19 -6.71 5.71
C LYS A 103 32.08 -6.45 6.74
N ALA A 104 31.38 -5.33 6.62
CA ALA A 104 30.28 -4.95 7.49
C ALA A 104 29.15 -5.98 7.44
N LEU A 105 28.70 -6.35 6.24
CA LEU A 105 27.63 -7.34 6.04
C LEU A 105 28.00 -8.73 6.55
N ARG A 106 29.26 -9.12 6.43
CA ARG A 106 29.79 -10.41 6.94
C ARG A 106 30.21 -10.39 8.41
N SER A 107 30.06 -9.26 9.10
CA SER A 107 30.37 -9.16 10.52
C SER A 107 29.26 -9.77 11.38
N GLU A 108 29.50 -9.91 12.68
CA GLU A 108 28.46 -10.30 13.66
C GLU A 108 27.81 -9.07 14.33
N ILE A 109 28.00 -7.86 13.77
CA ILE A 109 27.56 -6.60 14.38
C ILE A 109 26.35 -6.07 13.60
N ASP A 110 25.15 -6.38 14.07
CA ASP A 110 23.91 -5.99 13.38
C ASP A 110 23.75 -4.48 13.13
N PRO A 111 24.06 -3.56 14.07
CA PRO A 111 24.02 -2.13 13.79
C PRO A 111 24.91 -1.72 12.60
N LEU A 112 26.07 -2.34 12.47
CA LEU A 112 26.97 -2.10 11.35
C LEU A 112 26.39 -2.62 10.03
N LYS A 113 25.73 -3.79 10.04
CA LYS A 113 25.00 -4.31 8.87
C LYS A 113 23.89 -3.38 8.44
N VAL A 114 23.12 -2.82 9.39
CA VAL A 114 22.04 -1.85 9.10
C VAL A 114 22.62 -0.59 8.46
N ALA A 115 23.70 -0.04 9.01
CA ALA A 115 24.37 1.12 8.41
C ALA A 115 24.88 0.82 6.98
N ALA A 116 25.45 -0.37 6.75
CA ALA A 116 25.85 -0.81 5.42
C ALA A 116 24.65 -0.87 4.46
N CYS A 117 23.50 -1.39 4.91
CA CYS A 117 22.27 -1.41 4.12
C CYS A 117 21.82 0.01 3.73
N ARG A 118 21.93 1.01 4.64
CA ARG A 118 21.59 2.42 4.32
C ARG A 118 22.50 3.04 3.28
N VAL A 119 23.79 2.72 3.32
CA VAL A 119 24.74 3.13 2.28
C VAL A 119 24.38 2.48 0.95
N ILE A 120 24.13 1.17 0.95
CA ILE A 120 23.78 0.42 -0.26
C ILE A 120 22.46 0.92 -0.87
N GLU A 121 21.43 1.14 -0.06
CA GLU A 121 20.13 1.70 -0.47
C GLU A 121 20.27 2.99 -1.29
N ASN A 122 21.23 3.84 -0.91
CA ASN A 122 21.43 5.16 -1.51
C ASN A 122 22.49 5.19 -2.62
N SER A 123 22.87 4.03 -3.17
CA SER A 123 23.85 3.94 -4.24
C SER A 123 23.53 4.84 -5.43
N GLN A 124 24.50 5.67 -5.82
CA GLN A 124 24.44 6.50 -7.03
C GLN A 124 25.71 6.27 -7.87
N PRO A 125 25.59 5.77 -9.12
CA PRO A 125 24.37 5.23 -9.74
C PRO A 125 23.87 3.96 -9.03
N LYS A 126 22.58 3.63 -9.15
CA LYS A 126 21.99 2.45 -8.47
C LYS A 126 22.68 1.13 -8.79
N GLY A 127 23.09 0.94 -10.05
CA GLY A 127 23.84 -0.23 -10.48
C GLY A 127 25.30 -0.31 -10.00
N LEU A 128 25.80 0.62 -9.17
CA LEU A 128 27.21 0.69 -8.76
C LEU A 128 27.74 -0.63 -8.20
N PHE A 129 26.99 -1.27 -7.31
CA PHE A 129 27.41 -2.52 -6.66
C PHE A 129 26.95 -3.79 -7.38
N ALA A 130 26.29 -3.69 -8.53
CA ALA A 130 25.77 -4.84 -9.28
C ALA A 130 26.87 -5.79 -9.80
N THR A 131 28.09 -5.29 -9.97
CA THR A 131 29.26 -6.08 -10.43
C THR A 131 29.95 -6.84 -9.29
N SER A 132 29.63 -6.51 -8.05
CA SER A 132 30.19 -7.11 -6.83
C SER A 132 29.33 -8.28 -6.32
N ASN A 133 29.73 -8.88 -5.19
CA ASN A 133 28.92 -9.86 -4.47
C ASN A 133 28.14 -9.26 -3.28
N ILE A 134 28.00 -7.93 -3.18
CA ILE A 134 27.24 -7.28 -2.11
C ILE A 134 25.78 -7.75 -2.13
N ILE A 135 25.14 -7.77 -3.30
CA ILE A 135 23.76 -8.24 -3.45
C ILE A 135 23.63 -9.70 -3.02
N ASP A 136 24.58 -10.55 -3.37
CA ASP A 136 24.59 -11.98 -2.99
C ASP A 136 24.60 -12.12 -1.46
N ILE A 137 25.44 -11.33 -0.77
CA ILE A 137 25.52 -11.34 0.70
C ILE A 137 24.22 -10.82 1.33
N LEU A 138 23.58 -9.80 0.74
CA LEU A 138 22.28 -9.33 1.21
C LEU A 138 21.21 -10.44 1.14
N LEU A 139 21.19 -11.22 0.05
CA LEU A 139 20.29 -12.35 -0.10
C LEU A 139 20.63 -13.50 0.88
N ASP A 140 21.91 -13.76 1.14
CA ASP A 140 22.35 -14.73 2.13
C ASP A 140 21.79 -14.37 3.53
N ILE A 141 21.88 -13.09 3.92
CA ILE A 141 21.35 -12.60 5.21
C ILE A 141 19.82 -12.60 5.21
N LEU A 142 19.18 -12.16 4.12
CA LEU A 142 17.72 -12.07 4.02
C LEU A 142 17.05 -13.43 4.23
N PHE A 143 17.59 -14.48 3.60
CA PHE A 143 17.01 -15.82 3.64
C PHE A 143 17.68 -16.75 4.68
N ASP A 144 18.48 -16.21 5.60
CA ASP A 144 18.95 -16.97 6.78
C ASP A 144 17.86 -16.94 7.87
N GLU A 145 17.35 -18.14 8.17
CA GLU A 145 16.33 -18.39 9.20
C GLU A 145 16.78 -17.95 10.60
N LYS A 146 18.10 -17.87 10.85
CA LYS A 146 18.67 -17.52 12.17
C LYS A 146 18.73 -16.02 12.43
N VAL A 147 18.53 -15.19 11.41
CA VAL A 147 18.55 -13.74 11.56
C VAL A 147 17.20 -13.29 12.11
N GLU A 148 17.16 -13.02 13.43
CA GLU A 148 15.94 -12.58 14.14
C GLU A 148 15.79 -11.04 14.21
N ASN A 149 16.74 -10.29 13.64
CA ASN A 149 16.73 -8.83 13.71
C ASN A 149 15.85 -8.22 12.61
N ASP A 150 14.59 -7.94 12.94
CA ASP A 150 13.61 -7.36 12.00
C ASP A 150 14.06 -6.03 11.38
N LYS A 151 14.81 -5.19 12.12
CA LYS A 151 15.33 -3.91 11.59
C LYS A 151 16.34 -4.13 10.48
N LEU A 152 17.16 -5.17 10.60
CA LEU A 152 18.12 -5.55 9.57
C LEU A 152 17.40 -6.10 8.33
N ILE A 153 16.45 -7.02 8.51
CA ILE A 153 15.65 -7.56 7.39
C ILE A 153 14.93 -6.44 6.63
N THR A 154 14.25 -5.54 7.35
CA THR A 154 13.59 -4.37 6.75
C THR A 154 14.59 -3.46 6.01
N ALA A 155 15.80 -3.27 6.55
CA ALA A 155 16.81 -2.44 5.89
C ALA A 155 17.33 -3.08 4.60
N ILE A 156 17.45 -4.41 4.56
CA ILE A 156 17.82 -5.16 3.35
C ILE A 156 16.71 -5.04 2.29
N GLU A 157 15.45 -5.27 2.68
CA GLU A 157 14.29 -5.16 1.76
C GLU A 157 14.18 -3.77 1.15
N LYS A 158 14.31 -2.70 1.96
CA LYS A 158 14.33 -1.31 1.48
C LYS A 158 15.48 -1.03 0.51
N ALA A 159 16.68 -1.54 0.82
CA ALA A 159 17.82 -1.39 -0.05
C ALA A 159 17.58 -2.08 -1.41
N LEU A 160 17.07 -3.32 -1.40
CA LEU A 160 16.75 -4.06 -2.62
C LEU A 160 15.65 -3.35 -3.42
N GLU A 161 14.52 -2.99 -2.80
CA GLU A 161 13.43 -2.25 -3.45
C GLU A 161 13.92 -0.98 -4.15
N ARG A 162 14.75 -0.19 -3.45
CA ARG A 162 15.28 1.07 -3.97
C ARG A 162 16.19 0.86 -5.18
N LEU A 163 17.01 -0.19 -5.15
CA LEU A 163 18.00 -0.50 -6.19
C LEU A 163 17.40 -1.23 -7.39
N SER A 164 16.37 -2.05 -7.19
CA SER A 164 15.78 -2.93 -8.22
C SER A 164 15.08 -2.21 -9.37
N THR A 165 14.94 -0.88 -9.31
CA THR A 165 14.62 -0.08 -10.51
C THR A 165 15.70 -0.16 -11.60
N ASP A 166 16.95 -0.48 -11.25
CA ASP A 166 18.10 -0.61 -12.15
C ASP A 166 18.20 -2.03 -12.74
N GLU A 167 18.37 -2.13 -14.06
CA GLU A 167 18.45 -3.42 -14.78
C GLU A 167 19.66 -4.26 -14.34
N LEU A 168 20.80 -3.65 -14.02
CA LEU A 168 22.00 -4.38 -13.61
C LEU A 168 21.80 -5.07 -12.26
N ILE A 169 21.05 -4.43 -11.35
CA ILE A 169 20.69 -5.00 -10.05
C ILE A 169 19.73 -6.18 -10.26
N ARG A 170 18.68 -6.02 -11.06
CA ARG A 170 17.77 -7.14 -11.37
C ARG A 170 18.46 -8.29 -12.07
N ARG A 171 19.42 -8.01 -12.96
CA ARG A 171 20.28 -9.05 -13.55
C ARG A 171 21.07 -9.80 -12.48
N ARG A 172 21.65 -9.08 -11.50
CA ARG A 172 22.36 -9.71 -10.38
C ARG A 172 21.45 -10.58 -9.52
N LEU A 173 20.21 -10.14 -9.28
CA LEU A 173 19.20 -10.91 -8.53
C LEU A 173 18.74 -12.16 -9.30
N PHE A 174 18.26 -11.96 -10.52
CA PHE A 174 17.51 -12.98 -11.27
C PHE A 174 18.32 -13.78 -12.28
N ASP A 175 19.57 -13.43 -12.57
CA ASP A 175 20.49 -14.27 -13.35
C ASP A 175 21.56 -14.90 -12.45
N ASN A 176 22.36 -14.08 -11.77
CA ASN A 176 23.49 -14.58 -10.97
C ASN A 176 23.03 -15.37 -9.75
N ASN A 177 22.03 -14.87 -9.02
CA ASN A 177 21.51 -15.48 -7.80
C ASN A 177 20.27 -16.36 -8.03
N LEU A 178 19.84 -16.57 -9.27
CA LEU A 178 18.68 -17.42 -9.57
C LEU A 178 18.75 -18.82 -8.94
N PRO A 179 19.88 -19.55 -9.00
CA PRO A 179 19.95 -20.87 -8.38
C PRO A 179 19.73 -20.82 -6.86
N TYR A 180 20.22 -19.76 -6.20
CA TYR A 180 20.03 -19.57 -4.77
C TYR A 180 18.56 -19.25 -4.45
N LEU A 181 17.93 -18.32 -5.18
CA LEU A 181 16.52 -17.99 -5.01
C LEU A 181 15.60 -19.22 -5.21
N VAL A 182 15.86 -20.01 -6.26
CA VAL A 182 15.11 -21.26 -6.52
C VAL A 182 15.36 -22.29 -5.40
N SER A 183 16.55 -22.32 -4.80
CA SER A 183 16.83 -23.20 -3.66
C SER A 183 16.04 -22.80 -2.40
N VAL A 184 15.86 -21.50 -2.14
CA VAL A 184 15.02 -20.99 -1.04
C VAL A 184 13.56 -21.36 -1.30
N LYS A 185 13.07 -21.13 -2.53
CA LYS A 185 11.71 -21.51 -2.95
C LYS A 185 11.42 -22.99 -2.73
N GLY A 186 12.34 -23.87 -3.11
CA GLY A 186 12.18 -25.32 -2.96
C GLY A 186 12.24 -25.83 -1.52
N ARG A 187 12.99 -25.13 -0.64
CA ARG A 187 13.05 -25.44 0.80
C ARG A 187 11.67 -25.27 1.44
N MET A 188 11.00 -24.16 1.16
CA MET A 188 9.68 -23.83 1.70
C MET A 188 9.66 -23.90 3.24
N GLU A 189 10.72 -23.39 3.86
CA GLU A 189 10.77 -23.15 5.31
C GLU A 189 10.05 -21.83 5.59
N THR A 190 9.20 -21.79 6.62
CA THR A 190 8.24 -20.72 6.87
C THR A 190 8.86 -19.32 6.89
N VAL A 191 9.94 -19.10 7.65
CA VAL A 191 10.54 -17.76 7.81
C VAL A 191 11.17 -17.27 6.50
N SER A 192 12.05 -18.08 5.92
CA SER A 192 12.75 -17.74 4.68
C SER A 192 11.82 -17.65 3.47
N PHE A 193 10.76 -18.47 3.44
CA PHE A 193 9.77 -18.46 2.37
C PHE A 193 8.87 -17.23 2.43
N VAL A 194 8.39 -16.82 3.61
CA VAL A 194 7.61 -15.57 3.74
C VAL A 194 8.44 -14.38 3.26
N ARG A 195 9.71 -14.29 3.68
CA ARG A 195 10.65 -13.25 3.19
C ARG A 195 10.85 -13.34 1.67
N LEU A 196 10.89 -14.55 1.10
CA LEU A 196 10.96 -14.72 -0.35
C LEU A 196 9.69 -14.22 -1.05
N ILE A 197 8.51 -14.49 -0.50
CA ILE A 197 7.24 -14.02 -1.07
C ILE A 197 7.18 -12.49 -1.07
N ASP A 198 7.57 -11.84 0.03
CA ASP A 198 7.62 -10.38 0.12
C ASP A 198 8.63 -9.80 -0.88
N PHE A 199 9.83 -10.37 -0.94
CA PHE A 199 10.84 -10.02 -1.94
C PHE A 199 10.30 -10.14 -3.38
N LEU A 200 9.68 -11.26 -3.75
CA LEU A 200 9.15 -11.45 -5.10
C LEU A 200 7.98 -10.51 -5.42
N THR A 201 7.18 -10.15 -4.42
CA THR A 201 6.10 -9.17 -4.56
C THR A 201 6.65 -7.78 -4.90
N ILE A 202 7.70 -7.36 -4.21
CA ILE A 202 8.41 -6.11 -4.47
C ILE A 202 9.02 -6.13 -5.88
N GLU A 203 9.77 -7.18 -6.20
CA GLU A 203 10.52 -7.27 -7.46
C GLU A 203 9.60 -7.32 -8.70
N PHE A 204 8.43 -7.95 -8.59
CA PHE A 204 7.49 -8.02 -9.72
C PHE A 204 7.07 -6.63 -10.23
N GLN A 205 7.10 -5.59 -9.39
CA GLN A 205 6.81 -4.21 -9.80
C GLN A 205 7.82 -3.71 -10.85
N PHE A 206 9.08 -4.13 -10.77
CA PHE A 206 10.16 -3.66 -11.64
C PHE A 206 10.48 -4.61 -12.79
N ILE A 207 10.02 -5.86 -12.72
CA ILE A 207 10.28 -6.87 -13.76
C ILE A 207 9.52 -6.58 -15.05
N SER A 208 10.25 -6.66 -16.16
CA SER A 208 9.70 -6.62 -17.52
C SER A 208 9.41 -8.01 -18.07
N GLY A 209 8.65 -8.09 -19.17
CA GLY A 209 8.29 -9.37 -19.80
C GLY A 209 9.49 -10.27 -20.14
N PRO A 210 10.58 -9.76 -20.75
CA PRO A 210 11.78 -10.55 -21.03
C PRO A 210 12.57 -11.00 -19.79
N GLU A 211 12.50 -10.24 -18.69
CA GLU A 211 13.19 -10.55 -17.44
C GLU A 211 12.42 -11.56 -16.58
N PHE A 212 11.14 -11.79 -16.88
CA PHE A 212 10.29 -12.68 -16.11
C PHE A 212 10.73 -14.14 -16.23
N LYS A 213 10.81 -14.81 -15.08
CA LYS A 213 11.23 -16.21 -14.98
C LYS A 213 10.21 -17.02 -14.19
N ASP A 214 9.46 -17.87 -14.90
CA ASP A 214 8.44 -18.75 -14.32
C ASP A 214 8.95 -19.58 -13.14
N ILE A 215 10.21 -20.03 -13.22
CA ILE A 215 10.80 -20.91 -12.19
C ILE A 215 10.85 -20.27 -10.80
N ILE A 216 10.90 -18.92 -10.72
CA ILE A 216 10.96 -18.21 -9.44
C ILE A 216 9.64 -17.52 -9.08
N PHE A 217 8.95 -16.89 -10.05
CA PHE A 217 7.70 -16.17 -9.79
C PHE A 217 6.45 -17.04 -9.82
N CYS A 218 6.52 -18.27 -10.36
CA CYS A 218 5.37 -19.17 -10.43
C CYS A 218 5.58 -20.41 -9.56
N PHE A 219 4.48 -20.85 -8.95
CA PHE A 219 4.41 -22.04 -8.10
C PHE A 219 3.58 -23.10 -8.80
N THR A 220 4.09 -24.34 -8.83
CA THR A 220 3.38 -25.47 -9.43
C THR A 220 2.23 -25.93 -8.54
N LYS A 221 1.37 -26.79 -9.08
CA LYS A 221 0.30 -27.43 -8.31
C LYS A 221 0.86 -28.17 -7.09
N GLU A 222 1.97 -28.89 -7.27
CA GLU A 222 2.61 -29.68 -6.22
C GLU A 222 3.16 -28.78 -5.11
N GLU A 223 3.71 -27.61 -5.45
CA GLU A 223 4.17 -26.62 -4.47
C GLU A 223 3.00 -26.00 -3.69
N ILE A 224 1.88 -25.71 -4.36
CA ILE A 224 0.66 -25.22 -3.70
C ILE A 224 0.07 -26.28 -2.76
N LEU A 225 0.06 -27.56 -3.16
CA LEU A 225 -0.41 -28.64 -2.29
C LEU A 225 0.52 -28.84 -1.08
N LYS A 226 1.84 -28.76 -1.30
CA LYS A 226 2.82 -28.86 -0.22
C LYS A 226 2.68 -27.73 0.80
N SER A 227 2.38 -26.50 0.36
CA SER A 227 2.22 -25.39 1.28
C SER A 227 1.00 -25.53 2.20
N VAL A 228 0.01 -26.36 1.88
CA VAL A 228 -1.13 -26.62 2.79
C VAL A 228 -0.69 -27.35 4.06
N GLU A 229 0.44 -28.07 4.04
CA GLU A 229 0.99 -28.74 5.23
C GLU A 229 1.37 -27.75 6.34
N ASP A 230 1.78 -26.53 5.96
CA ASP A 230 1.92 -25.38 6.86
C ASP A 230 0.98 -24.26 6.38
N ILE A 231 -0.20 -24.21 7.00
CA ILE A 231 -1.26 -23.28 6.59
C ILE A 231 -0.82 -21.81 6.54
N LEU A 232 0.19 -21.40 7.31
CA LEU A 232 0.74 -20.04 7.25
C LEU A 232 1.43 -19.78 5.90
N VAL A 233 2.19 -20.75 5.40
CA VAL A 233 2.84 -20.70 4.08
C VAL A 233 1.78 -20.67 2.98
N PHE A 234 0.71 -21.47 3.11
CA PHE A 234 -0.39 -21.44 2.15
C PHE A 234 -1.11 -20.09 2.13
N ILE A 235 -1.43 -19.51 3.29
CA ILE A 235 -2.04 -18.18 3.40
C ILE A 235 -1.16 -17.13 2.71
N GLU A 236 0.15 -17.17 2.94
CA GLU A 236 1.07 -16.22 2.31
C GLU A 236 1.16 -16.41 0.80
N LEU A 237 1.10 -17.66 0.32
CA LEU A 237 1.05 -17.95 -1.10
C LEU A 237 -0.25 -17.48 -1.76
N VAL A 238 -1.39 -17.54 -1.06
CA VAL A 238 -2.67 -16.97 -1.54
C VAL A 238 -2.58 -15.44 -1.61
N ASN A 239 -2.00 -14.81 -0.59
CA ASN A 239 -1.77 -13.36 -0.57
C ASN A 239 -0.84 -12.92 -1.70
N TYR A 240 0.23 -13.68 -1.96
CA TYR A 240 1.15 -13.48 -3.08
C TYR A 240 0.39 -13.42 -4.41
N TYR A 241 -0.40 -14.44 -4.73
CA TYR A 241 -1.13 -14.48 -6.00
C TYR A 241 -2.22 -13.40 -6.09
N THR A 242 -2.83 -13.01 -4.96
CA THR A 242 -3.78 -11.90 -4.92
C THR A 242 -3.08 -10.59 -5.30
N LYS A 243 -1.94 -10.27 -4.65
CA LYS A 243 -1.12 -9.09 -4.95
C LYS A 243 -0.57 -9.15 -6.38
N PHE A 244 -0.15 -10.32 -6.85
CA PHE A 244 0.35 -10.51 -8.22
C PHE A 244 -0.73 -10.16 -9.25
N LEU A 245 -1.94 -10.72 -9.14
CA LEU A 245 -3.04 -10.40 -10.05
C LEU A 245 -3.45 -8.92 -9.99
N LEU A 246 -3.44 -8.33 -8.79
CA LEU A 246 -3.69 -6.90 -8.59
C LEU A 246 -2.64 -6.04 -9.30
N GLU A 247 -1.34 -6.34 -9.13
CA GLU A 247 -0.26 -5.61 -9.80
C GLU A 247 -0.27 -5.79 -11.33
N ILE A 248 -0.66 -6.97 -11.82
CA ILE A 248 -0.88 -7.18 -13.25
C ILE A 248 -1.93 -6.19 -13.79
N ARG A 249 -3.03 -6.01 -13.06
CA ARG A 249 -4.11 -5.09 -13.44
C ARG A 249 -3.71 -3.62 -13.27
N ASN A 250 -3.04 -3.27 -12.18
CA ASN A 250 -2.65 -1.89 -11.89
C ASN A 250 -1.54 -1.36 -12.81
N GLN A 251 -0.67 -2.25 -13.31
CA GLN A 251 0.45 -1.90 -14.19
C GLN A 251 0.27 -2.37 -15.65
N ASP A 252 -0.92 -2.83 -16.02
CA ASP A 252 -1.24 -3.38 -17.34
C ASP A 252 -0.27 -4.48 -17.84
N LYS A 253 0.26 -5.30 -16.91
CA LYS A 253 1.21 -6.40 -17.21
C LYS A 253 0.50 -7.69 -17.64
N TYR A 254 -0.48 -7.59 -18.54
CA TYR A 254 -1.32 -8.73 -18.97
C TYR A 254 -0.53 -9.89 -19.59
N TRP A 255 0.69 -9.64 -20.09
CA TRP A 255 1.62 -10.67 -20.55
C TRP A 255 1.95 -11.72 -19.48
N ALA A 256 1.86 -11.37 -18.18
CA ALA A 256 2.14 -12.29 -17.08
C ALA A 256 0.99 -13.30 -16.83
N LEU A 257 -0.24 -12.98 -17.25
CA LEU A 257 -1.41 -13.82 -16.99
C LEU A 257 -1.28 -15.24 -17.55
N ARG A 258 -0.63 -15.41 -18.70
CA ARG A 258 -0.44 -16.73 -19.33
C ARG A 258 0.40 -17.69 -18.48
N HIS A 259 1.23 -17.15 -17.58
CA HIS A 259 2.10 -17.91 -16.68
C HIS A 259 1.34 -18.34 -15.42
N VAL A 260 0.39 -17.52 -14.95
CA VAL A 260 -0.33 -17.73 -13.69
C VAL A 260 -1.67 -18.44 -13.85
N LYS A 261 -2.41 -18.20 -14.95
CA LYS A 261 -3.80 -18.69 -15.14
C LYS A 261 -3.98 -20.19 -14.89
N LYS A 262 -2.98 -21.02 -15.22
CA LYS A 262 -3.06 -22.48 -15.14
C LYS A 262 -3.18 -23.02 -13.71
N ILE A 263 -2.67 -22.30 -12.72
CA ILE A 263 -2.64 -22.78 -11.33
C ILE A 263 -3.81 -22.25 -10.48
N LEU A 264 -4.50 -21.20 -10.94
CA LEU A 264 -5.58 -20.55 -10.18
C LEU A 264 -6.73 -21.51 -9.80
N PRO A 265 -7.14 -22.47 -10.65
CA PRO A 265 -8.15 -23.46 -10.28
C PRO A 265 -7.75 -24.35 -9.10
N VAL A 266 -6.46 -24.53 -8.82
CA VAL A 266 -6.00 -25.35 -7.68
C VAL A 266 -6.45 -24.73 -6.36
N PHE A 267 -6.39 -23.40 -6.22
CA PHE A 267 -6.88 -22.71 -5.03
C PHE A 267 -8.39 -22.88 -4.83
N ALA A 268 -9.16 -22.86 -5.92
CA ALA A 268 -10.60 -23.11 -5.86
C ALA A 268 -10.92 -24.56 -5.48
N GLN A 269 -10.18 -25.54 -6.03
CA GLN A 269 -10.31 -26.95 -5.65
C GLN A 269 -10.03 -27.17 -4.16
N LEU A 270 -8.96 -26.57 -3.63
CA LEU A 270 -8.63 -26.63 -2.20
C LEU A 270 -9.68 -25.95 -1.32
N PHE A 271 -10.30 -24.86 -1.80
CA PHE A 271 -11.37 -24.19 -1.09
C PHE A 271 -12.64 -25.05 -0.99
N GLU A 272 -12.94 -25.85 -2.00
CA GLU A 272 -14.12 -26.73 -2.02
C GLU A 272 -13.92 -28.03 -1.23
N ASP A 273 -12.71 -28.60 -1.27
CA ASP A 273 -12.36 -29.88 -0.67
C ASP A 273 -12.15 -29.79 0.85
N THR A 274 -13.25 -29.56 1.57
CA THR A 274 -13.30 -29.51 3.03
C THR A 274 -13.06 -30.85 3.73
N GLU A 275 -13.20 -31.96 3.00
CA GLU A 275 -13.01 -33.30 3.56
C GLU A 275 -11.52 -33.62 3.69
N ASN A 276 -10.71 -33.30 2.66
CA ASN A 276 -9.28 -33.58 2.67
C ASN A 276 -8.44 -32.41 3.20
N TYR A 277 -8.92 -31.16 3.04
CA TYR A 277 -8.18 -29.95 3.41
C TYR A 277 -8.98 -29.00 4.31
N PRO A 278 -9.40 -29.44 5.52
CA PRO A 278 -10.25 -28.62 6.40
C PRO A 278 -9.59 -27.31 6.84
N ASP A 279 -8.27 -27.30 7.00
CA ASP A 279 -7.50 -26.12 7.44
C ASP A 279 -7.58 -24.96 6.44
N VAL A 280 -7.73 -25.28 5.14
CA VAL A 280 -7.91 -24.27 4.09
C VAL A 280 -9.15 -23.43 4.38
N ARG A 281 -10.30 -24.06 4.60
CA ARG A 281 -11.53 -23.32 4.94
C ARG A 281 -11.50 -22.73 6.35
N ALA A 282 -10.85 -23.39 7.31
CA ALA A 282 -10.79 -22.90 8.68
C ALA A 282 -9.98 -21.59 8.81
N PHE A 283 -8.85 -21.48 8.12
CA PHE A 283 -7.87 -20.41 8.36
C PHE A 283 -7.69 -19.45 7.17
N SER A 284 -7.98 -19.87 5.94
CA SER A 284 -7.65 -19.09 4.73
C SER A 284 -8.87 -18.61 3.93
N THR A 285 -10.09 -18.79 4.43
CA THR A 285 -11.32 -18.39 3.69
C THR A 285 -11.26 -16.94 3.23
N ASN A 286 -10.95 -15.99 4.11
CA ASN A 286 -10.97 -14.56 3.76
C ASN A 286 -9.94 -14.20 2.68
N CYS A 287 -8.70 -14.68 2.77
CA CYS A 287 -7.68 -14.37 1.76
C CYS A 287 -7.97 -15.08 0.43
N LEU A 288 -8.54 -16.30 0.44
CA LEU A 288 -9.00 -16.96 -0.78
C LEU A 288 -10.15 -16.21 -1.46
N LEU A 289 -11.10 -15.67 -0.70
CA LEU A 289 -12.16 -14.82 -1.25
C LEU A 289 -11.58 -13.57 -1.94
N GLN A 290 -10.54 -12.96 -1.39
CA GLN A 290 -9.81 -11.86 -2.05
C GLN A 290 -9.10 -12.32 -3.33
N LEU A 291 -8.46 -13.49 -3.31
CA LEU A 291 -7.87 -14.06 -4.52
C LEU A 291 -8.93 -14.24 -5.61
N PHE A 292 -10.06 -14.88 -5.29
CA PHE A 292 -11.15 -15.09 -6.25
C PHE A 292 -11.77 -13.79 -6.75
N ALA A 293 -11.79 -12.74 -5.93
CA ALA A 293 -12.16 -11.40 -6.36
C ALA A 293 -11.25 -10.91 -7.49
N GLU A 294 -9.93 -11.02 -7.35
CA GLU A 294 -9.00 -10.63 -8.42
C GLU A 294 -9.08 -11.57 -9.63
N VAL A 295 -9.26 -12.88 -9.44
CA VAL A 295 -9.47 -13.83 -10.56
C VAL A 295 -10.69 -13.43 -11.40
N SER A 296 -11.78 -12.98 -10.78
CA SER A 296 -12.98 -12.52 -11.51
C SER A 296 -12.79 -11.23 -12.32
N ARG A 297 -11.64 -10.55 -12.17
CA ARG A 297 -11.30 -9.27 -12.81
C ARG A 297 -10.13 -9.34 -13.78
N ILE A 298 -9.51 -10.51 -13.97
CA ILE A 298 -8.41 -10.65 -14.93
C ILE A 298 -8.90 -10.46 -16.36
N GLU A 299 -8.03 -9.95 -17.23
CA GLU A 299 -8.33 -9.84 -18.66
C GLU A 299 -8.34 -11.24 -19.31
N GLU A 300 -9.54 -11.70 -19.64
CA GLU A 300 -9.76 -12.96 -20.33
C GLU A 300 -11.05 -12.99 -21.14
N ASP A 301 -11.11 -13.90 -22.11
CA ASP A 301 -12.28 -14.10 -22.95
C ASP A 301 -13.47 -14.58 -22.11
N GLU A 302 -14.47 -13.71 -21.97
CA GLU A 302 -15.79 -13.96 -21.34
C GLU A 302 -15.76 -14.70 -19.99
N TYR A 303 -14.77 -14.43 -19.14
CA TYR A 303 -14.59 -15.07 -17.82
C TYR A 303 -14.41 -16.59 -17.90
N SER A 304 -13.83 -17.11 -18.98
CA SER A 304 -13.72 -18.55 -19.23
C SER A 304 -13.10 -19.35 -18.08
N LEU A 305 -12.04 -18.85 -17.44
CA LEU A 305 -11.40 -19.49 -16.30
C LEU A 305 -12.26 -19.38 -15.06
N PHE A 306 -12.67 -18.15 -14.70
CA PHE A 306 -13.41 -17.91 -13.46
C PHE A 306 -14.76 -18.63 -13.45
N LYS A 307 -15.45 -18.69 -14.59
CA LYS A 307 -16.69 -19.46 -14.77
C LYS A 307 -16.52 -20.95 -14.52
N THR A 308 -15.39 -21.50 -14.96
CA THR A 308 -15.08 -22.92 -14.74
C THR A 308 -14.78 -23.18 -13.27
N MET A 309 -13.98 -22.33 -12.63
CA MET A 309 -13.69 -22.40 -11.19
C MET A 309 -14.95 -22.29 -10.34
N ASP A 310 -15.85 -21.38 -10.71
CA ASP A 310 -17.12 -21.20 -10.03
C ASP A 310 -18.03 -22.43 -10.18
N LYS A 311 -18.25 -22.90 -11.41
CA LYS A 311 -19.07 -24.08 -11.67
C LYS A 311 -18.57 -25.31 -10.92
N ASP A 312 -17.26 -25.56 -10.94
CA ASP A 312 -16.70 -26.81 -10.46
C ASP A 312 -16.37 -26.76 -8.95
N SER A 313 -16.08 -25.58 -8.40
CA SER A 313 -15.56 -25.44 -7.02
C SER A 313 -16.24 -24.35 -6.19
N LEU A 314 -16.27 -23.08 -6.63
CA LEU A 314 -16.75 -21.98 -5.76
C LEU A 314 -18.26 -22.02 -5.52
N LYS A 315 -19.02 -22.41 -6.54
CA LYS A 315 -20.47 -22.63 -6.54
C LYS A 315 -21.21 -21.44 -5.89
N ILE A 316 -20.98 -20.23 -6.40
CA ILE A 316 -21.55 -19.00 -5.86
C ILE A 316 -23.08 -19.16 -5.72
N GLY A 317 -23.61 -18.78 -4.56
CA GLY A 317 -25.04 -18.92 -4.23
C GLY A 317 -25.44 -20.24 -3.56
N SER A 318 -24.60 -21.29 -3.62
CA SER A 318 -24.92 -22.58 -2.99
C SER A 318 -24.69 -22.59 -1.47
N GLU A 319 -23.66 -21.90 -1.00
CA GLU A 319 -23.33 -21.79 0.42
C GLU A 319 -23.87 -20.48 1.01
N ALA A 320 -24.99 -20.55 1.75
CA ALA A 320 -25.72 -19.39 2.24
C ALA A 320 -24.86 -18.41 3.07
N LYS A 321 -23.85 -18.90 3.79
CA LYS A 321 -22.99 -18.10 4.66
C LYS A 321 -22.00 -17.20 3.90
N LEU A 322 -21.71 -17.50 2.63
CA LEU A 322 -20.74 -16.76 1.83
C LEU A 322 -21.38 -15.81 0.83
N ILE A 323 -22.72 -15.79 0.72
CA ILE A 323 -23.41 -15.03 -0.32
C ILE A 323 -23.12 -13.54 -0.19
N THR A 324 -23.09 -13.00 1.03
CA THR A 324 -22.74 -11.60 1.25
C THR A 324 -21.34 -11.31 0.72
N GLU A 325 -20.35 -12.10 1.14
CA GLU A 325 -18.95 -11.93 0.75
C GLU A 325 -18.76 -12.06 -0.76
N TRP A 326 -19.46 -13.00 -1.41
CA TRP A 326 -19.43 -13.11 -2.87
C TRP A 326 -19.99 -11.86 -3.57
N LEU A 327 -21.12 -11.34 -3.10
CA LEU A 327 -21.74 -10.12 -3.65
C LEU A 327 -20.94 -8.85 -3.34
N GLU A 328 -20.12 -8.85 -2.28
CA GLU A 328 -19.19 -7.78 -1.94
C GLU A 328 -17.92 -7.79 -2.77
N LEU A 329 -17.46 -8.96 -3.21
CA LEU A 329 -16.11 -9.12 -3.74
C LEU A 329 -16.06 -9.46 -5.23
N ILE A 330 -16.94 -10.31 -5.76
CA ILE A 330 -16.82 -10.80 -7.14
C ILE A 330 -17.22 -9.71 -8.13
N ASN A 331 -16.59 -9.70 -9.31
CA ASN A 331 -16.89 -8.76 -10.39
C ASN A 331 -18.41 -8.67 -10.63
N PRO A 332 -19.03 -7.47 -10.49
CA PRO A 332 -20.48 -7.32 -10.60
C PRO A 332 -21.02 -7.66 -11.99
N GLN A 333 -20.23 -7.43 -13.04
CA GLN A 333 -20.59 -7.82 -14.41
C GLN A 333 -20.66 -9.35 -14.55
N TYR A 334 -19.79 -10.09 -13.87
CA TYR A 334 -19.87 -11.56 -13.82
C TYR A 334 -21.11 -12.02 -13.03
N LEU A 335 -21.34 -11.41 -11.86
CA LEU A 335 -22.46 -11.75 -10.98
C LEU A 335 -23.80 -11.59 -11.69
N VAL A 336 -24.04 -10.48 -12.39
CA VAL A 336 -25.32 -10.29 -13.11
C VAL A 336 -25.45 -11.20 -14.33
N LYS A 337 -24.35 -11.57 -15.00
CA LYS A 337 -24.39 -12.45 -16.17
C LYS A 337 -24.72 -13.90 -15.82
N TYR A 338 -24.25 -14.39 -14.67
CA TYR A 338 -24.34 -15.81 -14.30
C TYR A 338 -25.14 -16.12 -13.04
N HIS A 339 -25.29 -15.16 -12.13
CA HIS A 339 -25.93 -15.29 -10.81
C HIS A 339 -26.94 -14.17 -10.54
N LYS A 340 -27.64 -13.73 -11.60
CA LYS A 340 -28.63 -12.66 -11.52
C LYS A 340 -29.70 -12.91 -10.46
N ASP A 341 -30.13 -14.16 -10.33
CA ASP A 341 -31.09 -14.60 -9.34
C ASP A 341 -30.57 -14.41 -7.90
N VAL A 342 -29.29 -14.66 -7.65
CA VAL A 342 -28.67 -14.39 -6.34
C VAL A 342 -28.66 -12.89 -6.07
N VAL A 343 -28.23 -12.07 -7.04
CA VAL A 343 -28.20 -10.61 -6.95
C VAL A 343 -29.60 -10.04 -6.66
N GLU A 344 -30.61 -10.45 -7.43
CA GLU A 344 -31.98 -9.95 -7.32
C GLU A 344 -32.68 -10.37 -6.02
N ASN A 345 -32.38 -11.56 -5.48
CA ASN A 345 -33.10 -12.09 -4.32
C ASN A 345 -32.43 -11.78 -2.98
N TYR A 346 -31.10 -11.70 -2.92
CA TYR A 346 -30.38 -11.51 -1.64
C TYR A 346 -30.13 -10.05 -1.30
N PHE A 347 -29.88 -9.19 -2.27
CA PHE A 347 -29.58 -7.78 -2.00
C PHE A 347 -30.82 -7.02 -1.49
N HIS A 348 -30.66 -6.37 -0.33
CA HIS A 348 -31.65 -5.47 0.26
C HIS A 348 -30.95 -4.27 0.89
N VAL A 349 -31.47 -3.06 0.63
CA VAL A 349 -30.86 -1.82 1.14
C VAL A 349 -30.95 -1.76 2.66
N SER A 350 -29.80 -1.82 3.32
CA SER A 350 -29.62 -1.72 4.78
C SER A 350 -28.20 -1.24 5.10
N GLY A 351 -27.92 -0.92 6.36
CA GLY A 351 -26.54 -0.62 6.80
C GLY A 351 -25.58 -1.80 6.58
N TYR A 352 -26.08 -3.04 6.72
CA TYR A 352 -25.28 -4.26 6.49
C TYR A 352 -24.89 -4.45 5.03
N SER A 353 -25.75 -4.04 4.08
CA SER A 353 -25.55 -4.28 2.65
C SER A 353 -24.69 -3.25 1.94
N ILE A 354 -24.02 -2.34 2.66
CA ILE A 354 -23.27 -1.22 2.05
C ILE A 354 -22.04 -1.74 1.28
N GLY A 355 -21.39 -2.80 1.78
CA GLY A 355 -20.33 -3.50 1.05
C GLY A 355 -20.86 -4.01 -0.30
N MET A 356 -21.96 -4.76 -0.28
CA MET A 356 -22.58 -5.31 -1.50
C MET A 356 -22.97 -4.17 -2.45
N LEU A 357 -23.56 -3.10 -1.92
CA LEU A 357 -23.99 -1.96 -2.72
C LEU A 357 -22.83 -1.32 -3.48
N ARG A 358 -21.69 -1.12 -2.83
CA ARG A 358 -20.50 -0.51 -3.44
C ARG A 358 -19.98 -1.35 -4.62
N ASN A 359 -19.98 -2.67 -4.47
CA ASN A 359 -19.54 -3.57 -5.53
C ASN A 359 -20.58 -3.70 -6.66
N LEU A 360 -21.83 -4.04 -6.34
CA LEU A 360 -22.90 -4.26 -7.31
C LEU A 360 -23.26 -2.99 -8.11
N SER A 361 -22.98 -1.79 -7.56
CA SER A 361 -23.18 -0.52 -8.25
C SER A 361 -22.11 -0.20 -9.28
N ALA A 362 -21.00 -0.95 -9.35
CA ALA A 362 -19.88 -0.64 -10.23
C ALA A 362 -20.11 -1.08 -11.70
N ASP A 363 -21.13 -1.91 -11.94
CA ASP A 363 -21.59 -2.28 -13.28
C ASP A 363 -23.05 -1.83 -13.50
N GLU A 364 -23.35 -1.31 -14.69
CA GLU A 364 -24.67 -0.74 -15.00
C GLU A 364 -25.77 -1.82 -15.08
N GLU A 365 -25.49 -2.98 -15.67
CA GLU A 365 -26.46 -4.07 -15.77
C GLU A 365 -26.75 -4.66 -14.38
N CYS A 366 -25.72 -4.83 -13.57
CA CYS A 366 -25.83 -5.29 -12.18
C CYS A 366 -26.60 -4.29 -11.31
N PHE A 367 -26.32 -2.99 -11.44
CA PHE A 367 -27.08 -1.96 -10.72
C PHE A 367 -28.57 -1.99 -11.11
N ASN A 368 -28.89 -2.17 -12.39
CA ASN A 368 -30.28 -2.27 -12.85
C ASN A 368 -31.02 -3.46 -12.24
N ALA A 369 -30.33 -4.58 -11.96
CA ALA A 369 -30.91 -5.75 -11.29
C ALA A 369 -31.31 -5.47 -9.82
N ILE A 370 -30.56 -4.60 -9.12
CA ILE A 370 -30.87 -4.21 -7.73
C ILE A 370 -31.69 -2.93 -7.61
N ARG A 371 -31.91 -2.19 -8.70
CA ARG A 371 -32.58 -0.88 -8.71
C ARG A 371 -33.97 -0.91 -8.08
N ASN A 372 -34.71 -2.00 -8.24
CA ASN A 372 -36.05 -2.17 -7.67
C ASN A 372 -36.07 -2.34 -6.13
N LYS A 373 -34.91 -2.55 -5.49
CA LYS A 373 -34.75 -2.63 -4.03
C LYS A 373 -34.66 -1.27 -3.36
N PHE A 374 -34.50 -0.22 -4.15
CA PHE A 374 -34.43 1.16 -3.66
C PHE A 374 -35.82 1.78 -3.58
N SER A 375 -36.06 2.45 -2.46
CA SER A 375 -37.07 3.50 -2.36
C SER A 375 -36.52 4.62 -1.48
N ALA A 376 -36.97 5.85 -1.73
CA ALA A 376 -36.58 6.98 -0.91
C ALA A 376 -36.91 6.74 0.58
N GLU A 377 -38.05 6.09 0.85
CA GLU A 377 -38.51 5.76 2.20
C GLU A 377 -37.58 4.76 2.91
N ILE A 378 -37.03 3.76 2.20
CA ILE A 378 -36.07 2.82 2.79
C ILE A 378 -34.77 3.53 3.14
N VAL A 379 -34.23 4.34 2.22
CA VAL A 379 -32.97 5.04 2.45
C VAL A 379 -33.11 6.05 3.59
N LEU A 380 -34.18 6.84 3.63
CA LEU A 380 -34.39 7.85 4.67
C LEU A 380 -34.65 7.27 6.08
N ARG A 381 -34.95 5.97 6.20
CA ARG A 381 -35.06 5.28 7.49
C ARG A 381 -33.70 4.91 8.08
N LEU A 382 -32.64 4.91 7.27
CA LEU A 382 -31.28 4.64 7.75
C LEU A 382 -30.79 5.80 8.62
N PRO A 383 -29.88 5.57 9.58
CA PRO A 383 -29.17 6.66 10.22
C PRO A 383 -28.34 7.46 9.21
N TYR A 384 -28.02 8.71 9.55
CA TYR A 384 -27.49 9.66 8.57
C TYR A 384 -26.12 9.25 8.00
N LEU A 385 -25.27 8.57 8.78
CA LEU A 385 -24.01 8.02 8.31
C LEU A 385 -24.23 7.02 7.16
N GLU A 386 -25.11 6.03 7.36
CA GLU A 386 -25.45 5.03 6.36
C GLU A 386 -26.17 5.66 5.17
N GLN A 387 -27.01 6.68 5.37
CA GLN A 387 -27.56 7.47 4.26
C GLN A 387 -26.43 8.09 3.42
N MET A 388 -25.44 8.71 4.05
CA MET A 388 -24.32 9.33 3.34
C MET A 388 -23.45 8.30 2.63
N GLN A 389 -23.26 7.10 3.19
CA GLN A 389 -22.55 6.02 2.52
C GLN A 389 -23.30 5.48 1.29
N VAL A 390 -24.63 5.31 1.39
CA VAL A 390 -25.49 4.91 0.26
C VAL A 390 -25.47 6.00 -0.82
N VAL A 391 -25.67 7.26 -0.44
CA VAL A 391 -25.69 8.39 -1.36
C VAL A 391 -24.33 8.55 -2.03
N GLU A 392 -23.22 8.57 -1.27
CA GLU A 392 -21.88 8.65 -1.82
C GLU A 392 -21.64 7.55 -2.86
N THR A 393 -22.05 6.31 -2.58
CA THR A 393 -21.97 5.20 -3.55
C THR A 393 -22.79 5.47 -4.82
N LEU A 394 -24.02 5.97 -4.68
CA LEU A 394 -24.89 6.32 -5.81
C LEU A 394 -24.40 7.54 -6.60
N THR A 395 -23.49 8.35 -6.05
CA THR A 395 -22.91 9.50 -6.76
C THR A 395 -21.69 9.15 -7.62
N ARG A 396 -21.09 7.96 -7.43
CA ARG A 396 -19.83 7.56 -8.09
C ARG A 396 -19.98 7.35 -9.60
N TYR A 397 -21.11 6.81 -10.05
CA TYR A 397 -21.31 6.41 -11.44
C TYR A 397 -22.42 7.24 -12.10
N GLU A 398 -22.41 7.31 -13.42
CA GLU A 398 -23.36 8.16 -14.16
C GLU A 398 -24.81 7.66 -14.04
N TYR A 399 -25.01 6.35 -14.24
CA TYR A 399 -26.33 5.71 -14.17
C TYR A 399 -26.93 5.73 -12.76
N THR A 400 -26.11 5.52 -11.72
CA THR A 400 -26.56 5.58 -10.32
C THR A 400 -26.90 7.01 -9.90
N SER A 401 -26.14 8.00 -10.37
CA SER A 401 -26.42 9.41 -10.05
C SER A 401 -27.68 9.90 -10.75
N LYS A 402 -27.88 9.51 -12.02
CA LYS A 402 -29.11 9.78 -12.75
C LYS A 402 -30.32 9.15 -12.05
N PHE A 403 -30.17 7.95 -11.51
CA PHE A 403 -31.21 7.31 -10.69
C PHE A 403 -31.51 8.11 -9.42
N LEU A 404 -30.49 8.49 -8.65
CA LEU A 404 -30.64 9.26 -7.42
C LEU A 404 -31.36 10.60 -7.67
N LEU A 405 -30.93 11.35 -8.69
CA LEU A 405 -31.46 12.68 -9.01
C LEU A 405 -32.92 12.65 -9.48
N ASN A 406 -33.29 11.64 -10.27
CA ASN A 406 -34.60 11.58 -10.93
C ASN A 406 -35.65 10.79 -10.13
N GLU A 407 -35.24 9.71 -9.46
CA GLU A 407 -36.16 8.76 -8.82
C GLU A 407 -36.18 8.91 -7.29
N MET A 408 -35.16 9.52 -6.68
CA MET A 408 -35.06 9.70 -5.22
C MET A 408 -34.80 11.15 -4.79
N PRO A 409 -35.60 12.13 -5.26
CA PRO A 409 -35.40 13.55 -4.92
C PRO A 409 -35.51 13.85 -3.41
N LYS A 410 -36.25 13.04 -2.64
CA LYS A 410 -36.30 13.20 -1.17
C LYS A 410 -34.95 12.88 -0.51
N VAL A 411 -34.20 11.92 -1.05
CA VAL A 411 -32.85 11.57 -0.56
C VAL A 411 -31.87 12.69 -0.90
N MET A 412 -31.99 13.30 -2.09
CA MET A 412 -31.25 14.51 -2.45
C MET A 412 -31.55 15.67 -1.48
N GLY A 413 -32.81 15.82 -1.05
CA GLY A 413 -33.19 16.74 0.01
C GLY A 413 -32.48 16.46 1.34
N SER A 414 -32.34 15.19 1.74
CA SER A 414 -31.60 14.78 2.95
C SER A 414 -30.10 15.06 2.86
N LEU A 415 -29.49 14.87 1.68
CA LEU A 415 -28.09 15.22 1.43
C LEU A 415 -27.83 16.72 1.60
N ILE A 416 -28.66 17.56 0.98
CA ILE A 416 -28.58 19.02 1.13
C ILE A 416 -28.85 19.41 2.59
N GLY A 417 -29.83 18.75 3.23
CA GLY A 417 -30.18 18.95 4.62
C GLY A 417 -31.02 20.21 4.84
N ASP A 418 -31.35 20.44 6.11
CA ASP A 418 -32.15 21.57 6.60
C ASP A 418 -31.31 22.80 6.97
N GLY A 419 -30.01 22.79 6.65
CA GLY A 419 -29.04 23.81 7.05
C GLY A 419 -28.32 23.54 8.38
N SER A 420 -28.65 22.46 9.09
CA SER A 420 -27.92 22.00 10.28
C SER A 420 -26.71 21.11 9.96
N ALA A 421 -26.48 20.76 8.68
CA ALA A 421 -25.41 19.86 8.27
C ALA A 421 -23.99 20.34 8.65
N GLY A 422 -23.79 21.66 8.82
CA GLY A 422 -22.54 22.21 9.36
C GLY A 422 -22.33 21.98 10.86
N ALA A 423 -23.28 21.35 11.56
CA ALA A 423 -23.19 20.96 12.96
C ALA A 423 -22.99 19.44 13.14
N ILE A 424 -22.79 18.69 12.06
CA ILE A 424 -22.42 17.27 12.12
C ILE A 424 -21.01 17.16 12.70
N ILE A 425 -20.89 16.41 13.81
CA ILE A 425 -19.62 16.21 14.52
C ILE A 425 -18.89 14.97 14.00
N ASP A 426 -19.63 13.98 13.51
CA ASP A 426 -19.07 12.71 13.06
C ASP A 426 -18.23 12.87 11.77
N LEU A 427 -16.94 12.54 11.87
CA LEU A 427 -15.97 12.76 10.80
C LEU A 427 -16.25 11.89 9.58
N GLU A 428 -16.67 10.64 9.76
CA GLU A 428 -16.99 9.73 8.66
C GLU A 428 -18.20 10.23 7.88
N THR A 429 -19.24 10.67 8.59
CA THR A 429 -20.44 11.27 7.98
C THR A 429 -20.07 12.48 7.13
N VAL A 430 -19.23 13.38 7.65
CA VAL A 430 -18.76 14.56 6.89
C VAL A 430 -17.94 14.14 5.67
N HIS A 431 -17.08 13.13 5.79
CA HIS A 431 -16.29 12.62 4.68
C HIS A 431 -17.16 12.08 3.54
N TYR A 432 -18.11 11.19 3.84
CA TYR A 432 -19.01 10.62 2.82
C TYR A 432 -19.93 11.70 2.23
N ARG A 433 -20.48 12.60 3.06
CA ARG A 433 -21.31 13.72 2.59
C ARG A 433 -20.54 14.62 1.62
N ASN A 434 -19.33 15.05 1.98
CA ASN A 434 -18.54 15.95 1.14
C ASN A 434 -18.10 15.28 -0.15
N SER A 435 -17.81 13.98 -0.12
CA SER A 435 -17.51 13.19 -1.32
C SER A 435 -18.74 13.09 -2.23
N ALA A 436 -19.93 12.82 -1.67
CA ALA A 436 -21.18 12.82 -2.43
C ALA A 436 -21.49 14.17 -3.10
N LEU A 437 -21.34 15.27 -2.37
CA LEU A 437 -21.54 16.63 -2.90
C LEU A 437 -20.59 16.91 -4.07
N ARG A 438 -19.31 16.58 -3.91
CA ARG A 438 -18.28 16.77 -4.94
C ARG A 438 -18.56 15.94 -6.18
N ASN A 439 -18.80 14.63 -6.02
CA ASN A 439 -19.10 13.71 -7.11
C ASN A 439 -20.32 14.17 -7.95
N LEU A 440 -21.32 14.78 -7.32
CA LEU A 440 -22.46 15.36 -8.02
C LEU A 440 -22.06 16.65 -8.76
N LEU A 441 -21.37 17.58 -8.09
CA LEU A 441 -20.94 18.85 -8.69
C LEU A 441 -20.02 18.64 -9.91
N ASP A 442 -19.19 17.60 -9.88
CA ASP A 442 -18.32 17.21 -11.00
C ASP A 442 -19.09 16.83 -12.28
N LYS A 443 -20.40 16.57 -12.19
CA LYS A 443 -21.29 16.29 -13.35
C LYS A 443 -21.70 17.55 -14.11
N GLY A 444 -21.49 18.73 -13.53
CA GLY A 444 -21.80 20.02 -14.14
C GLY A 444 -23.25 20.47 -13.97
N GLU A 445 -23.45 21.78 -14.14
CA GLU A 445 -24.71 22.49 -13.91
C GLU A 445 -25.86 21.95 -14.77
N GLU A 446 -25.62 21.67 -16.05
CA GLU A 446 -26.65 21.21 -16.98
C GLU A 446 -27.30 19.88 -16.54
N LYS A 447 -26.50 18.95 -16.00
CA LYS A 447 -26.99 17.63 -15.55
C LYS A 447 -27.67 17.71 -14.18
N LEU A 448 -27.21 18.64 -13.33
CA LEU A 448 -27.75 18.82 -11.98
C LEU A 448 -29.02 19.65 -11.96
N SER A 449 -29.20 20.57 -12.91
CA SER A 449 -30.39 21.41 -13.05
C SER A 449 -30.74 22.11 -11.71
N VAL A 450 -31.92 21.83 -11.16
CA VAL A 450 -32.43 22.39 -9.89
C VAL A 450 -31.55 22.07 -8.68
N TRP A 451 -30.69 21.06 -8.77
CA TRP A 451 -29.82 20.63 -7.68
C TRP A 451 -28.49 21.38 -7.62
N TYR A 452 -28.07 22.05 -8.70
CA TYR A 452 -26.74 22.66 -8.79
C TYR A 452 -26.50 23.71 -7.69
N GLU A 453 -27.36 24.73 -7.62
CA GLU A 453 -27.24 25.83 -6.66
C GLU A 453 -27.28 25.35 -5.19
N PRO A 454 -28.24 24.48 -4.78
CA PRO A 454 -28.23 23.91 -3.43
C PRO A 454 -26.96 23.10 -3.10
N LEU A 455 -26.48 22.27 -4.04
CA LEU A 455 -25.28 21.45 -3.84
C LEU A 455 -24.03 22.33 -3.69
N LEU A 456 -23.87 23.33 -4.56
CA LEU A 456 -22.73 24.25 -4.53
C LEU A 456 -22.69 25.03 -3.22
N ARG A 457 -23.84 25.52 -2.75
CA ARG A 457 -23.98 26.22 -1.48
C ARG A 457 -23.59 25.34 -0.30
N GLU A 458 -24.08 24.10 -0.23
CA GLU A 458 -23.76 23.18 0.86
C GLU A 458 -22.31 22.70 0.83
N TYR A 459 -21.76 22.47 -0.35
CA TYR A 459 -20.34 22.13 -0.52
C TYR A 459 -19.44 23.29 -0.07
N SER A 460 -19.74 24.52 -0.48
CA SER A 460 -18.99 25.71 -0.05
C SER A 460 -19.02 25.88 1.48
N LYS A 461 -20.19 25.72 2.12
CA LYS A 461 -20.29 25.74 3.60
C LYS A 461 -19.43 24.68 4.26
N ALA A 462 -19.36 23.48 3.68
CA ALA A 462 -18.61 22.37 4.25
C ALA A 462 -17.09 22.56 4.15
N VAL A 463 -16.59 23.10 3.04
CA VAL A 463 -15.14 23.25 2.81
C VAL A 463 -14.58 24.60 3.27
N ASN A 464 -15.36 25.67 3.17
CA ASN A 464 -14.93 27.05 3.49
C ASN A 464 -15.44 27.54 4.85
N GLY A 465 -16.29 26.77 5.52
CA GLY A 465 -17.03 27.23 6.70
C GLY A 465 -18.15 28.22 6.35
N LYS A 466 -18.89 28.70 7.36
CA LYS A 466 -20.10 29.53 7.19
C LYS A 466 -19.88 30.93 6.56
N ASN A 467 -18.65 31.29 6.17
CA ASN A 467 -18.29 32.65 5.73
C ASN A 467 -18.19 32.83 4.22
N TYR A 468 -19.04 32.14 3.43
CA TYR A 468 -19.22 32.51 2.03
C TYR A 468 -20.32 33.58 1.92
N SER A 469 -19.96 34.85 2.12
CA SER A 469 -20.83 35.97 1.82
C SER A 469 -20.97 36.12 0.30
N THR A 470 -22.05 35.60 -0.27
CA THR A 470 -22.55 36.07 -1.56
C THR A 470 -23.09 37.47 -1.35
N GLY A 471 -22.30 38.50 -1.67
CA GLY A 471 -22.75 39.89 -1.63
C GLY A 471 -21.65 40.87 -1.26
N SER A 472 -20.84 41.24 -2.25
CA SER A 472 -20.23 42.56 -2.28
C SER A 472 -21.34 43.62 -2.39
N GLU A 473 -21.99 43.95 -1.28
CA GLU A 473 -22.74 45.20 -1.16
C GLU A 473 -21.76 46.32 -0.86
N THR A 474 -21.52 47.14 -1.88
CA THR A 474 -20.86 48.43 -1.77
C THR A 474 -21.66 49.29 -0.80
N LYS A 475 -21.22 49.40 0.45
CA LYS A 475 -21.72 50.43 1.38
C LYS A 475 -21.21 51.78 0.90
N ILE A 476 -22.02 52.48 0.13
CA ILE A 476 -21.88 53.92 -0.08
C ILE A 476 -22.12 54.56 1.28
N ALA A 477 -21.12 55.31 1.76
CA ALA A 477 -21.24 56.11 2.98
C ALA A 477 -22.05 57.36 2.65
N ASP A 478 -23.31 57.39 3.09
CA ASP A 478 -24.08 58.64 3.21
C ASP A 478 -23.62 59.37 4.48
N ASP A 479 -22.52 60.12 4.35
CA ASP A 479 -22.38 61.37 5.09
C ASP A 479 -22.95 62.47 4.21
N TYR A 480 -23.97 63.18 4.69
CA TYR A 480 -24.22 64.63 4.53
C TYR A 480 -25.71 64.96 4.75
N VAL A 481 -26.02 65.60 5.89
CA VAL A 481 -26.50 67.00 6.01
C VAL A 481 -27.38 67.20 7.26
N ALA A 482 -26.88 68.12 8.10
CA ALA A 482 -27.51 69.05 9.07
C ALA A 482 -28.25 68.51 10.31
#